data_AF-A0A6L7Q243-F1
#
_entry.id   AF-A0A6L7Q243-F1
#
_cell.length_a   1.000
_cell.length_b   1.000
_cell.length_c   1.000
_cell.angle_alpha   90.00
_cell.angle_beta   90.00
_cell.angle_gamma   90.00
#
_symmetry.space_group_name_H-M   'P 1'
#
loop_
_entity.id
_entity.type
_entity.pdbx_description
1 polymer ?
#
loop_
_entity_poly.entity_id
_entity_poly.type
_entity_poly.pdbx_seq_one_letter_code
_entity_poly.pdbx_strand_id
1 'polypeptide(L)' 'MALWKAVQEAKVQGISLREIARQLGISRNTLRKYTRALTQPTNRPHHRAARRLPQLTAKRSD' A
#
# COMPACT_ATOMS: atom_id res chain seq x y z
N MET A 1 9.90 -6.83 -13.08
CA MET A 1 9.62 -5.39 -13.36
C MET A 1 9.20 -4.69 -12.07
N ALA A 2 9.67 -3.48 -11.81
CA ALA A 2 9.32 -2.73 -10.59
C ALA A 2 7.95 -2.06 -10.71
N LEU A 3 7.07 -2.22 -9.72
CA LEU A 3 5.70 -1.69 -9.69
C LEU A 3 5.62 -0.17 -9.96
N TRP A 4 6.62 0.60 -9.50
CA TRP A 4 6.70 2.04 -9.72
C TRP A 4 6.87 2.40 -11.20
N LYS A 5 7.67 1.65 -11.96
CA LYS A 5 7.90 1.91 -13.38
C LYS A 5 6.62 1.70 -14.20
N ALA A 6 5.89 0.61 -13.93
CA ALA A 6 4.62 0.31 -14.57
C ALA A 6 3.55 1.40 -14.30
N VAL A 7 3.54 1.96 -13.09
CA VAL A 7 2.65 3.09 -12.75
C VAL A 7 3.00 4.35 -13.56
N GLN A 8 4.28 4.65 -13.77
CA GLN A 8 4.69 5.84 -14.54
C GLN A 8 4.38 5.66 -16.04
N GLU A 9 4.66 4.49 -16.61
CA GLU A 9 4.34 4.18 -18.02
C GLU A 9 2.84 4.32 -18.29
N ALA A 10 2.00 3.73 -17.43
CA ALA A 10 0.55 3.83 -17.59
C ALA A 10 0.00 5.26 -17.41
N LYS A 11 0.67 6.09 -16.60
CA LYS A 11 0.35 7.52 -16.46
C LYS A 11 0.69 8.30 -17.73
N VAL A 12 1.82 8.02 -18.38
CA VAL A 12 2.21 8.65 -19.65
C VAL A 12 1.20 8.34 -20.75
N GLN A 13 0.61 7.14 -20.73
CA GLN A 13 -0.46 6.76 -21.67
C GLN A 13 -1.83 7.40 -21.38
N GLY A 14 -1.94 8.27 -20.37
CA GLY A 14 -3.18 8.96 -20.03
C GLY A 14 -4.26 8.07 -19.44
N ILE A 15 -3.91 6.84 -19.03
CA ILE A 15 -4.84 5.89 -18.45
C ILE A 15 -5.29 6.40 -17.08
N SER A 16 -6.59 6.31 -16.79
CA SER A 16 -7.12 6.75 -15.50
C SER A 16 -6.53 5.93 -14.35
N LEU A 17 -6.33 6.57 -13.19
CA LEU A 17 -5.82 5.89 -11.98
C LEU A 17 -6.68 4.69 -11.56
N ARG A 18 -7.98 4.69 -11.89
CA ARG A 18 -8.87 3.56 -11.58
C ARG A 18 -8.49 2.32 -12.38
N GLU A 19 -8.15 2.52 -13.63
CA GLU A 19 -7.83 1.45 -14.57
C GLU A 19 -6.41 0.92 -14.31
N ILE A 20 -5.45 1.81 -14.04
CA ILE A 20 -4.09 1.42 -13.62
C ILE A 20 -4.13 0.53 -12.36
N ALA A 21 -4.96 0.88 -11.38
CA ALA A 21 -5.14 0.08 -10.18
C ALA A 21 -5.70 -1.33 -10.47
N ARG A 22 -6.66 -1.44 -11.41
CA ARG A 22 -7.22 -2.74 -11.82
C ARG A 22 -6.18 -3.58 -12.56
N GLN A 23 -5.48 -3.00 -13.52
CA GLN A 23 -4.49 -3.70 -14.35
C GLN A 23 -3.30 -4.20 -13.52
N LEU A 24 -2.84 -3.39 -12.56
CA LEU A 24 -1.70 -3.74 -11.71
C LEU A 24 -2.11 -4.52 -10.45
N GLY A 25 -3.40 -4.70 -10.18
CA GLY A 25 -3.90 -5.41 -9.00
C GLY A 25 -3.55 -4.72 -7.66
N ILE A 26 -3.39 -3.39 -7.66
CA ILE A 26 -2.98 -2.64 -6.47
C ILE A 26 -4.04 -1.68 -5.97
N SER A 27 -4.00 -1.39 -4.67
CA SER A 27 -4.91 -0.42 -4.08
C SER A 27 -4.69 0.98 -4.64
N ARG A 28 -5.77 1.77 -4.73
CA ARG A 28 -5.67 3.20 -5.11
C ARG A 28 -4.79 4.01 -4.16
N ASN A 29 -4.70 3.63 -2.88
CA ASN A 29 -3.82 4.29 -1.92
C ASN A 29 -2.35 4.06 -2.27
N THR A 30 -2.00 2.82 -2.64
CA THR A 30 -0.66 2.47 -3.15
C THR A 30 -0.37 3.26 -4.41
N LEU A 31 -1.31 3.28 -5.36
CA LEU A 31 -1.16 4.01 -6.61
C LEU A 31 -0.94 5.52 -6.37
N ARG A 32 -1.72 6.15 -5.49
CA ARG A 32 -1.59 7.58 -5.16
C ARG A 32 -0.25 7.92 -4.50
N LYS A 33 0.29 7.00 -3.69
CA LYS A 33 1.64 7.14 -3.13
C LYS A 33 2.70 7.10 -4.24
N TYR A 34 2.52 6.19 -5.21
CA TYR A 34 3.50 5.95 -6.27
C TYR A 34 3.48 7.02 -7.35
N THR A 35 2.31 7.62 -7.64
CA THR A 35 2.19 8.71 -8.62
C THR A 35 2.78 10.03 -8.15
N ARG A 36 2.83 10.25 -6.82
CA ARG A 36 3.45 11.44 -6.20
C ARG A 36 4.94 11.26 -5.92
N ALA A 37 5.44 10.03 -5.93
CA ALA A 37 6.82 9.74 -5.60
C ALA A 37 7.73 10.06 -6.80
N LEU A 38 8.60 11.06 -6.63
CA LEU A 38 9.66 11.43 -7.59
C LEU A 38 10.73 10.34 -7.74
N THR A 39 10.89 9.52 -6.70
CA THR A 39 11.82 8.37 -6.65
C THR A 39 11.09 7.11 -6.21
N GLN A 40 11.65 5.93 -6.51
CA GLN A 40 11.01 4.65 -6.23
C GLN A 40 10.71 4.51 -4.72
N PRO A 41 9.43 4.43 -4.31
CA PRO A 41 9.10 4.34 -2.91
C PRO A 41 9.49 2.96 -2.36
N THR A 42 10.28 2.95 -1.28
CA THR A 42 10.47 1.74 -0.49
C THR A 42 9.14 1.35 0.14
N ASN A 43 8.54 0.26 -0.34
CA ASN A 43 7.33 -0.29 0.26
C ASN A 43 7.74 -1.10 1.49
N ARG A 44 8.03 -0.42 2.60
CA ARG A 44 8.17 -1.11 3.88
C ARG A 44 6.78 -1.61 4.27
N PRO A 45 6.56 -2.92 4.40
CA PRO A 45 5.29 -3.42 4.92
C PRO A 45 5.05 -2.75 6.27
N HIS A 46 3.92 -2.05 6.39
CA HIS A 46 3.47 -1.58 7.69
C HIS A 46 3.20 -2.84 8.52
N HIS A 47 4.10 -3.18 9.45
CA HIS A 47 3.89 -4.19 10.47
C HIS A 47 2.73 -3.74 11.37
N ARG A 48 1.49 -3.82 10.87
CA ARG A 48 0.26 -3.46 11.58
C ARG A 48 -0.23 -4.63 12.44
N ALA A 49 0.70 -5.39 13.01
CA ALA A 49 0.42 -6.61 13.78
C ALA A 49 1.20 -6.70 15.11
N ALA A 50 1.78 -5.60 15.60
CA ALA A 50 2.44 -5.58 16.91
C ALA A 50 1.68 -4.76 17.98
N ARG A 51 0.42 -4.35 17.71
CA ARG A 51 -0.38 -3.55 18.65
C ARG A 51 -1.79 -4.11 18.89
N ARG A 52 -1.87 -5.44 19.04
CA ARG A 52 -2.89 -6.08 19.88
C ARG A 52 -2.15 -6.88 20.95
N LEU A 53 -1.48 -6.17 21.85
CA LEU A 53 -1.15 -6.71 23.16
C LEU A 53 -2.48 -6.90 23.90
N PRO A 54 -2.82 -8.11 24.39
CA PRO A 54 -3.97 -8.30 25.27
C PRO A 54 -3.63 -7.73 26.66
N GLN A 55 -3.59 -6.41 26.77
CA GLN A 55 -3.60 -5.73 28.07
C GLN A 55 -5.07 -5.52 28.45
N LEU A 56 -5.74 -6.53 29.03
CA LEU A 56 -6.90 -6.40 29.94
C LEU A 56 -7.54 -7.80 30.10
N THR A 57 -7.18 -8.50 31.17
CA THR A 57 -8.11 -9.07 32.18
C THR A 57 -7.40 -10.16 32.98
N ALA A 58 -6.51 -9.75 33.89
CA ALA A 58 -6.44 -10.46 35.16
C ALA A 58 -7.75 -10.21 35.91
N LYS A 59 -8.59 -11.24 36.02
CA LYS A 59 -9.70 -11.39 36.98
C LYS A 59 -9.58 -12.86 37.45
N ARG A 60 -8.77 -13.10 38.49
CA ARG A 60 -9.20 -13.62 39.80
C ARG A 60 -10.20 -14.79 39.75
N SER A 61 -9.76 -15.89 40.35
CA SER A 61 -10.51 -16.94 41.08
C SER A 61 -11.29 -17.99 40.28
N ASP A 62 -10.82 -19.24 40.34
CA ASP A 62 -11.31 -20.24 41.31
C ASP A 62 -10.13 -21.13 41.76
#